data_AF-A0A4U3K702-F1
#
_entry.id   AF-A0A4U3K702-F1
#
_cell.length_a   1.000
_cell.length_b   1.000
_cell.length_c   1.000
_cell.angle_alpha   90.00
_cell.angle_beta   90.00
_cell.angle_gamma   90.00
#
_symmetry.space_group_name_H-M   'P 1'
#
loop_
_entity.id
_entity.type
_entity.pdbx_description
1 polymer ?
#
loop_
_entity_poly.entity_id
_entity_poly.type
_entity_poly.pdbx_seq_one_letter_code
_entity_poly.pdbx_strand_id
1 'polypeptide(L)'
;RDFFINVAGVSDRDVLSYSFQLTERVLQKQDVQFVFINKDREVQYPPVDSTKKLDFSLIDKNWDQIMKGNRVYATENIDIYGARNTSSYVMLPVYASNQSSDKKVIIGSLVITQPAKNVDRSVQSVTQNLIKGFIFSGVIALLLSYLFATFQVKRINRMRKATKEITSGNFDIQLPVHDKDEFDDLAEDFNKMAASLKES
;
A
#
# COMPACT_ATOMS: atom_id res chain seq x y z
N ARG A 1 42.80 21.08 -4.63
CA ARG A 1 41.99 21.08 -5.88
C ARG A 1 40.62 21.58 -5.47
N ASP A 2 40.49 22.90 -5.48
CA ASP A 2 39.43 23.64 -4.82
C ASP A 2 38.14 23.55 -5.62
N PHE A 3 37.08 23.02 -5.00
CA PHE A 3 35.76 22.86 -5.62
C PHE A 3 34.86 24.08 -5.37
N PHE A 4 35.39 25.15 -4.77
CA PHE A 4 34.67 26.38 -4.50
C PHE A 4 35.08 27.44 -5.51
N ILE A 5 34.19 27.74 -6.45
CA ILE A 5 34.32 28.93 -7.28
C ILE A 5 34.16 30.12 -6.34
N ASN A 6 35.27 30.79 -6.02
CA ASN A 6 35.24 32.06 -5.30
C ASN A 6 34.71 33.12 -6.27
N VAL A 7 33.38 33.23 -6.36
CA VAL A 7 32.73 34.31 -7.09
C VAL A 7 32.84 35.56 -6.22
N ALA A 8 33.69 36.50 -6.62
CA ALA A 8 33.93 37.73 -5.87
C ALA A 8 32.61 38.42 -5.49
N GLY A 9 32.35 38.58 -4.19
CA GLY A 9 31.17 39.26 -3.65
C GLY A 9 29.99 38.37 -3.25
N VAL A 10 30.08 37.05 -3.38
CA VAL A 10 29.03 36.11 -2.97
C VAL A 10 29.45 35.42 -1.66
N SER A 11 28.59 35.37 -0.65
CA SER A 11 28.93 34.70 0.61
C SER A 11 28.92 33.17 0.46
N ASP A 12 29.72 32.46 1.26
CA ASP A 12 29.73 30.98 1.27
C ASP A 12 28.32 30.39 1.51
N ARG A 13 27.49 31.10 2.28
CA ARG A 13 26.09 30.75 2.52
C ARG A 13 25.24 30.82 1.26
N ASP A 14 25.47 31.83 0.41
CA ASP A 14 24.73 32.00 -0.83
C ASP A 14 25.11 30.93 -1.85
N VAL A 15 26.41 30.58 -1.94
CA VAL A 15 26.89 29.49 -2.80
C VAL A 15 26.29 28.15 -2.36
N LEU A 16 26.25 27.87 -1.07
CA LEU A 16 25.64 26.66 -0.51
C LEU A 16 24.14 26.62 -0.80
N SER A 17 23.43 27.72 -0.53
CA SER A 17 21.98 27.82 -0.76
C SER A 17 21.62 27.62 -2.23
N TYR A 18 22.39 28.22 -3.15
CA TYR A 18 22.21 28.02 -4.59
C TYR A 18 22.44 26.56 -5.00
N SER A 19 23.46 25.91 -4.43
CA SER A 19 23.78 24.50 -4.71
C SER A 19 22.66 23.55 -4.26
N PHE A 20 22.08 23.80 -3.08
CA PHE A 20 20.91 23.04 -2.62
C PHE A 20 19.70 23.27 -3.51
N GLN A 21 19.36 24.53 -3.81
CA GLN A 21 18.22 24.85 -4.68
C GLN A 21 18.35 24.21 -6.08
N LEU A 22 19.55 24.23 -6.66
CA LEU A 22 19.81 23.59 -7.95
C LEU A 22 19.57 22.07 -7.85
N THR A 23 20.05 21.44 -6.77
CA THR A 23 19.91 20.01 -6.55
C THR A 23 18.45 19.61 -6.32
N GLU A 24 17.70 20.36 -5.50
CA GLU A 24 16.25 20.15 -5.31
C GLU A 24 15.50 20.27 -6.63
N ARG A 25 15.87 21.24 -7.48
CA ARG A 25 15.25 21.43 -8.80
C ARG A 25 15.53 20.25 -9.74
N VAL A 26 16.74 19.66 -9.69
CA VAL A 26 17.06 18.43 -10.42
C VAL A 26 16.26 17.23 -9.88
N LEU A 27 16.09 17.15 -8.55
CA LEU A 27 15.38 16.07 -7.86
C LEU A 27 13.88 16.34 -7.66
N GLN A 28 13.31 17.34 -8.33
CA GLN A 28 11.93 17.80 -8.11
C GLN A 28 10.88 16.69 -8.28
N LYS A 29 11.14 15.67 -9.12
CA LYS A 29 10.21 14.53 -9.31
C LYS A 29 10.07 13.66 -8.06
N GLN A 30 11.06 13.70 -7.17
CA GLN A 30 11.09 12.96 -5.91
C GLN A 30 10.71 13.85 -4.72
N ASP A 31 10.40 15.13 -4.95
CA ASP A 31 10.11 16.12 -3.91
C ASP A 31 11.18 16.14 -2.79
N VAL A 32 12.45 15.95 -3.15
CA VAL A 32 13.58 15.97 -2.20
C VAL A 32 13.77 17.40 -1.68
N GLN A 33 13.95 17.53 -0.37
CA GLN A 33 14.26 18.79 0.30
C GLN A 33 15.50 18.63 1.18
N PHE A 34 16.31 19.68 1.23
CA PHE A 34 17.42 19.82 2.16
C PHE A 34 17.05 20.77 3.28
N VAL A 35 17.55 20.50 4.47
CA VAL A 35 17.55 21.42 5.60
C VAL A 35 18.94 21.37 6.23
N PHE A 36 19.60 22.51 6.27
CA PHE A 36 20.92 22.62 6.92
C PHE A 36 20.77 23.42 8.21
N ILE A 37 21.21 22.80 9.31
CA ILE A 37 21.12 23.38 10.66
C ILE A 37 22.54 23.44 11.21
N ASN A 38 22.98 24.61 11.67
CA ASN A 38 24.29 24.75 12.28
C ASN A 38 24.32 24.13 13.70
N LYS A 39 25.51 24.00 14.27
CA LYS A 39 25.73 23.52 15.65
C LYS A 39 24.95 24.32 16.72
N ASP A 40 24.62 25.58 16.43
CA ASP A 40 23.87 26.48 17.31
C ASP A 40 22.34 26.30 17.18
N ARG A 41 21.90 25.29 16.41
CA ARG A 41 20.50 24.94 16.11
C ARG A 41 19.76 25.99 15.27
N GLU A 42 20.50 26.83 14.57
CA GLU A 42 19.94 27.79 13.63
C GLU A 42 19.83 27.17 12.24
N VAL A 43 18.68 27.37 11.60
CA VAL A 43 18.43 26.95 10.23
C VAL A 43 19.18 27.87 9.29
N GLN A 44 20.14 27.31 8.57
CA GLN A 44 20.90 27.99 7.54
C GLN A 44 20.28 27.82 6.15
N TYR A 45 19.57 26.70 5.94
CA TYR A 45 18.77 26.41 4.75
C TYR A 45 17.52 25.61 5.14
N PRO A 46 16.32 25.89 4.58
CA PRO A 46 16.04 26.93 3.59
C PRO A 46 16.21 28.36 4.14
N PRO A 47 16.31 29.39 3.28
CA PRO A 47 16.40 30.78 3.72
C PRO A 47 15.19 31.17 4.59
N VAL A 48 15.44 32.10 5.53
CA VAL A 48 14.55 32.48 6.66
C VAL A 48 13.13 32.87 6.22
N ASP A 49 12.94 33.30 4.98
CA ASP A 49 11.64 33.68 4.40
C ASP A 49 10.74 32.48 4.03
N SER A 50 11.13 31.24 4.36
CA SER A 50 10.26 30.09 4.12
C SER A 50 8.95 30.25 4.90
N THR A 51 7.83 30.39 4.19
CA THR A 51 6.49 30.61 4.77
C THR A 51 5.96 29.43 5.61
N LYS A 52 6.77 28.37 5.79
CA LYS A 52 6.43 27.16 6.50
C LYS A 52 7.38 26.96 7.67
N LYS A 53 6.82 26.81 8.87
CA LYS A 53 7.58 26.50 10.08
C LYS A 53 8.07 25.05 10.02
N LEU A 54 9.36 24.84 10.24
CA LEU A 54 9.95 23.51 10.36
C LEU A 54 9.55 22.87 11.70
N ASP A 55 9.29 21.57 11.66
CA ASP A 55 9.11 20.72 12.84
C ASP A 55 10.46 20.08 13.21
N PHE A 56 10.99 20.46 14.36
CA PHE A 56 12.29 19.98 14.84
C PHE A 56 12.21 18.70 15.67
N SER A 57 11.01 18.19 15.97
CA SER A 57 10.83 17.05 16.90
C SER A 57 11.71 15.84 16.55
N LEU A 58 11.76 15.46 15.27
CA LEU A 58 12.59 14.35 14.79
C LEU A 58 14.09 14.67 14.85
N ILE A 59 14.46 15.91 14.52
CA ILE A 59 15.86 16.35 14.48
C ILE A 59 16.41 16.44 15.90
N ASP A 60 15.66 17.05 16.80
CA ASP A 60 16.00 17.20 18.22
C ASP A 60 16.17 15.84 18.90
N LYS A 61 15.27 14.89 18.61
CA LYS A 61 15.38 13.50 19.11
C LYS A 61 16.70 12.83 18.73
N ASN A 62 17.28 13.18 17.59
CA ASN A 62 18.47 12.53 17.04
C ASN A 62 19.73 13.39 17.07
N TRP A 63 19.64 14.62 17.58
CA TRP A 63 20.70 15.63 17.51
C TRP A 63 22.03 15.14 18.07
N ASP A 64 22.00 14.52 19.25
CA ASP A 64 23.20 14.02 19.93
C ASP A 64 23.91 12.92 19.14
N GLN A 65 23.16 12.06 18.43
CA GLN A 65 23.76 11.04 17.59
C GLN A 65 24.47 11.66 16.39
N ILE A 66 23.83 12.65 15.77
CA ILE A 66 24.40 13.35 14.61
C ILE A 66 25.66 14.10 15.02
N MET A 67 25.64 14.81 16.16
CA MET A 67 26.79 15.55 16.68
C MET A 67 27.93 14.65 17.17
N LYS A 68 27.67 13.36 17.42
CA LYS A 68 28.72 12.34 17.63
C LYS A 68 29.33 11.81 16.33
N GLY A 69 28.84 12.27 15.17
CA GLY A 69 29.30 11.86 13.85
C GLY A 69 28.50 10.71 13.23
N ASN A 70 27.42 10.25 13.87
CA ASN A 70 26.59 9.18 13.32
C ASN A 70 25.67 9.71 12.23
N ARG A 71 25.42 8.87 11.22
CA ARG A 71 24.36 9.10 10.23
C ARG A 71 23.08 8.49 10.76
N VAL A 72 21.99 9.25 10.71
CA VAL A 72 20.68 8.79 11.19
C VAL A 72 19.72 8.65 10.01
N TYR A 73 19.00 7.54 9.97
CA TYR A 73 17.96 7.27 8.99
C TYR A 73 16.64 7.09 9.74
N ALA A 74 15.58 7.73 9.28
CA ALA A 74 14.26 7.61 9.90
C ALA A 74 13.16 7.65 8.85
N THR A 75 12.02 7.04 9.16
CA THR A 75 10.78 7.20 8.39
C THR A 75 9.69 7.58 9.38
N GLU A 76 9.06 8.72 9.16
CA GLU A 76 8.00 9.24 10.03
C GLU A 76 6.71 9.44 9.23
N ASN A 77 5.58 9.40 9.91
CA ASN A 77 4.25 9.64 9.31
C ASN A 77 3.94 11.13 9.10
N ILE A 78 4.91 12.00 9.38
CA ILE A 78 4.86 13.44 9.18
C ILE A 78 6.01 13.92 8.28
N ASP A 79 5.78 14.98 7.53
CA ASP A 79 6.84 15.68 6.80
C ASP A 79 7.58 16.68 7.70
N ILE A 80 8.62 17.31 7.13
CA ILE A 80 9.52 18.20 7.88
C ILE A 80 8.84 19.49 8.37
N TYR A 81 7.59 19.72 8.00
CA TYR A 81 6.75 20.83 8.44
C TYR A 81 5.63 20.36 9.39
N GLY A 82 5.62 19.07 9.78
CA GLY A 82 4.65 18.48 10.69
C GLY A 82 3.31 18.06 10.05
N ALA A 83 3.17 18.15 8.72
CA ALA A 83 1.96 17.71 8.04
C ALA A 83 1.95 16.18 7.92
N ARG A 84 0.76 15.55 8.03
CA ARG A 84 0.59 14.09 7.90
C ARG A 84 0.91 13.61 6.48
N ASN A 85 2.17 13.34 6.25
CA ASN A 85 2.72 12.95 4.97
C ASN A 85 3.97 12.11 5.22
N THR A 86 3.84 10.79 5.07
CA THR A 86 4.91 9.85 5.37
C THR A 86 6.17 10.20 4.58
N SER A 87 7.27 10.43 5.28
CA SER A 87 8.50 10.92 4.69
C SER A 87 9.71 10.16 5.24
N SER A 88 10.68 9.91 4.38
CA SER A 88 11.98 9.34 4.77
C SER A 88 12.98 10.45 4.98
N TYR A 89 13.84 10.27 5.98
CA TYR A 89 14.82 11.25 6.43
C TYR A 89 16.21 10.61 6.48
N VAL A 90 17.19 11.35 6.00
CA VAL A 90 18.62 11.07 6.19
C VAL A 90 19.24 12.29 6.85
N MET A 91 19.86 12.10 8.01
CA MET A 91 20.53 13.16 8.75
C MET A 91 22.02 12.88 8.79
N LEU A 92 22.78 13.78 8.19
CA LEU A 92 24.22 13.66 8.02
C LEU A 92 24.94 14.74 8.83
N PRO A 93 26.02 14.39 9.56
CA PRO A 93 26.89 15.40 10.13
C PRO A 93 27.68 16.10 9.01
N VAL A 94 27.74 17.42 9.09
CA VAL A 94 28.53 18.25 8.17
C VAL A 94 29.82 18.65 8.86
N TYR A 95 30.95 18.41 8.20
CA TYR A 95 32.27 18.69 8.73
C TYR A 95 32.89 19.90 8.03
N ALA A 96 33.52 20.79 8.79
CA ALA A 96 34.47 21.75 8.26
C ALA A 96 35.90 21.28 8.51
N SER A 97 36.78 21.54 7.55
CA SER A 97 38.22 21.41 7.73
C SER A 97 38.76 22.70 8.34
N ASN A 98 39.52 22.59 9.43
CA ASN A 98 40.26 23.72 9.97
C ASN A 98 41.62 23.78 9.27
N GLN A 99 41.98 24.89 8.62
CA GLN A 99 43.27 25.01 7.94
C GLN A 99 44.48 24.95 8.90
N SER A 100 44.26 25.12 10.21
CA SER A 100 45.32 25.04 11.23
C SER A 100 45.39 23.69 11.96
N SER A 101 44.53 22.72 11.66
CA SER A 101 44.56 21.40 12.30
C SER A 101 43.89 20.33 11.44
N ASP A 102 44.49 19.14 11.31
CA ASP A 102 43.89 17.97 10.63
C ASP A 102 42.60 17.44 11.30
N LYS A 103 42.14 18.09 12.37
CA LYS A 103 40.89 17.77 13.05
C LYS A 103 39.69 18.35 12.31
N LYS A 104 38.87 17.46 11.76
CA LYS A 104 37.54 17.79 11.24
C LYS A 104 36.60 18.11 12.41
N VAL A 105 35.95 19.27 12.35
CA VAL A 105 34.97 19.69 13.35
C VAL A 105 33.58 19.62 12.71
N ILE A 106 32.62 19.03 13.43
CA ILE A 106 31.22 19.03 13.00
C ILE A 106 30.67 20.45 13.17
N ILE A 107 30.15 21.02 12.09
CA ILE A 107 29.59 22.38 12.05
C ILE A 107 28.07 22.40 12.07
N GLY A 108 27.42 21.24 11.93
CA GLY A 108 25.97 21.13 11.88
C GLY A 108 25.49 19.82 11.28
N SER A 109 24.21 19.78 10.92
CA SER A 109 23.55 18.65 10.29
C SER A 109 22.90 19.05 8.98
N LEU A 110 23.11 18.23 7.94
CA LEU A 110 22.32 18.24 6.72
C LEU A 110 21.24 17.17 6.83
N VAL A 111 20.00 17.61 6.85
CA VAL A 111 18.81 16.76 6.80
C VAL A 111 18.32 16.73 5.36
N ILE A 112 18.10 15.53 4.85
CA ILE A 112 17.54 15.28 3.53
C ILE A 112 16.22 14.56 3.75
N THR A 113 15.14 15.08 3.19
CA THR A 113 13.80 14.48 3.31
C THR A 113 13.16 14.30 1.96
N GLN A 114 12.39 13.22 1.81
CA GLN A 114 11.55 12.98 0.64
C GLN A 114 10.22 12.33 1.06
N PRO A 115 9.08 12.73 0.48
CA PRO A 115 7.83 12.04 0.69
C PRO A 115 7.87 10.61 0.13
N ALA A 116 7.31 9.65 0.86
CA ALA A 116 7.12 8.27 0.40
C ALA A 116 5.93 8.12 -0.59
N LYS A 117 5.40 9.25 -1.10
CA LYS A 117 4.20 9.35 -1.95
C LYS A 117 4.24 8.53 -3.24
N ASN A 118 5.43 8.17 -3.72
CA ASN A 118 5.60 7.38 -4.95
C ASN A 118 5.04 5.95 -4.81
N VAL A 119 4.80 5.49 -3.57
CA VAL A 119 4.08 4.25 -3.30
C VAL A 119 2.57 4.48 -3.30
N ASP A 120 2.09 5.61 -2.78
CA ASP A 120 0.66 5.82 -2.52
C ASP A 120 -0.23 5.86 -3.78
N ARG A 121 0.18 6.52 -4.86
CA ARG A 121 -0.64 6.58 -6.08
C ARG A 121 -0.71 5.23 -6.80
N SER A 122 0.41 4.53 -6.85
CA SER A 122 0.49 3.18 -7.43
C SER A 122 -0.31 2.20 -6.58
N VAL A 123 -0.16 2.26 -5.26
CA VAL A 123 -0.91 1.40 -4.32
C VAL A 123 -2.41 1.69 -4.38
N GLN A 124 -2.83 2.96 -4.41
CA GLN A 124 -4.27 3.29 -4.48
C GLN A 124 -4.91 2.75 -5.76
N SER A 125 -4.25 2.86 -6.91
CA SER A 125 -4.79 2.33 -8.17
C SER A 125 -4.91 0.80 -8.14
N VAL A 126 -3.91 0.11 -7.54
CA VAL A 126 -3.94 -1.34 -7.36
C VAL A 126 -5.05 -1.75 -6.39
N THR A 127 -5.15 -1.11 -5.23
CA THR A 127 -6.21 -1.38 -4.24
C THR A 127 -7.61 -1.17 -4.82
N GLN A 128 -7.81 -0.10 -5.60
CA GLN A 128 -9.10 0.13 -6.27
C GLN A 128 -9.43 -0.97 -7.28
N ASN A 129 -8.46 -1.43 -8.06
CA ASN A 129 -8.66 -2.53 -9.01
C ASN A 129 -8.95 -3.85 -8.28
N LEU A 130 -8.30 -4.10 -7.14
CA LEU A 130 -8.58 -5.27 -6.30
C LEU A 130 -10.01 -5.24 -5.73
N ILE A 131 -10.47 -4.10 -5.21
CA ILE A 131 -11.85 -3.97 -4.72
C ILE A 131 -12.87 -4.17 -5.85
N LYS A 132 -12.63 -3.58 -7.03
CA LYS A 132 -13.49 -3.80 -8.20
C LYS A 132 -13.52 -5.28 -8.60
N GLY A 133 -12.36 -5.93 -8.64
CA GLY A 133 -12.23 -7.36 -8.93
C GLY A 133 -12.95 -8.23 -7.90
N PHE A 134 -12.86 -7.89 -6.61
CA PHE A 134 -13.54 -8.58 -5.52
C PHE A 134 -15.07 -8.46 -5.61
N ILE A 135 -15.58 -7.26 -5.89
CA ILE A 135 -17.03 -7.05 -6.08
C ILE A 135 -17.51 -7.85 -7.31
N PHE A 136 -16.78 -7.76 -8.42
CA PHE A 136 -17.13 -8.46 -9.65
C PHE A 136 -17.14 -9.99 -9.47
N SER A 137 -16.10 -10.55 -8.85
CA SER A 137 -16.03 -11.98 -8.56
C SER A 137 -17.10 -12.41 -7.55
N GLY A 138 -17.39 -11.58 -6.55
CA GLY A 138 -18.48 -11.81 -5.59
C GLY A 138 -19.85 -11.91 -6.27
N VAL A 139 -20.15 -11.01 -7.21
CA VAL A 139 -21.40 -11.05 -7.98
C VAL A 139 -21.49 -12.34 -8.82
N ILE A 140 -20.42 -12.71 -9.52
CA ILE A 140 -20.39 -13.96 -10.31
C ILE A 140 -20.57 -15.18 -9.41
N ALA A 141 -19.90 -15.22 -8.26
CA ALA A 141 -20.02 -16.32 -7.31
C ALA A 141 -21.45 -16.47 -6.78
N LEU A 142 -22.14 -15.37 -6.47
CA LEU A 142 -23.54 -15.39 -6.04
C LEU A 142 -24.47 -15.88 -7.15
N LEU A 143 -24.26 -15.46 -8.41
CA LEU A 143 -25.06 -15.92 -9.54
C LEU A 143 -24.89 -17.42 -9.78
N LEU A 144 -23.66 -17.92 -9.76
CA LEU A 144 -23.38 -19.35 -9.90
C LEU A 144 -23.95 -20.14 -8.72
N SER A 145 -23.78 -19.65 -7.49
CA SER A 145 -24.35 -20.29 -6.30
C SER A 145 -25.87 -20.42 -6.38
N TYR A 146 -26.55 -19.35 -6.83
CA TYR A 146 -28.00 -19.38 -7.03
C TYR A 146 -28.42 -20.38 -8.12
N LEU A 147 -27.69 -20.44 -9.23
CA LEU A 147 -27.95 -21.39 -10.31
C LEU A 147 -27.78 -22.84 -9.85
N PHE A 148 -26.70 -23.15 -9.14
CA PHE A 148 -26.47 -24.49 -8.59
C PHE A 148 -27.53 -24.86 -7.55
N ALA A 149 -27.86 -23.95 -6.64
CA ALA A 149 -28.87 -24.19 -5.62
C ALA A 149 -30.24 -24.48 -6.24
N THR A 150 -30.66 -23.69 -7.24
CA THR A 150 -31.95 -23.88 -7.90
C THR A 150 -32.02 -25.19 -8.68
N PHE A 151 -30.93 -25.57 -9.37
CA PHE A 151 -30.85 -26.85 -10.08
C PHE A 151 -30.98 -28.04 -9.12
N GLN A 152 -30.21 -28.03 -8.03
CA GLN A 152 -30.22 -29.10 -7.03
C GLN A 152 -31.58 -29.23 -6.34
N VAL A 153 -32.14 -28.10 -5.88
CA VAL A 153 -33.44 -28.07 -5.19
C VAL A 153 -34.57 -28.54 -6.12
N LYS A 154 -34.51 -28.24 -7.42
CA LYS A 154 -35.50 -28.71 -8.40
C LYS A 154 -35.49 -30.24 -8.50
N ARG A 155 -34.31 -30.86 -8.59
CA ARG A 155 -34.17 -32.33 -8.66
C ARG A 155 -34.62 -33.02 -7.38
N ILE A 156 -34.22 -32.51 -6.21
CA ILE A 156 -34.69 -33.02 -4.91
C ILE A 156 -36.22 -32.92 -4.78
N ASN A 157 -36.81 -31.80 -5.19
CA ASN A 157 -38.26 -31.64 -5.17
C ASN A 157 -38.98 -32.59 -6.13
N ARG A 158 -38.37 -32.95 -7.25
CA ARG A 158 -38.91 -33.95 -8.19
C ARG A 158 -39.02 -35.31 -7.50
N MET A 159 -37.94 -35.78 -6.86
CA MET A 159 -37.95 -37.02 -6.07
C MET A 159 -39.00 -36.97 -4.97
N ARG A 160 -39.01 -35.89 -4.17
CA ARG A 160 -39.97 -35.71 -3.06
C ARG A 160 -41.42 -35.81 -3.52
N LYS A 161 -41.74 -35.22 -4.69
CA LYS A 161 -43.08 -35.31 -5.27
C LYS A 161 -43.42 -36.74 -5.70
N ALA A 162 -42.52 -37.42 -6.41
CA ALA A 162 -42.76 -38.79 -6.86
C ALA A 162 -42.93 -39.77 -5.70
N THR A 163 -42.10 -39.66 -4.65
CA THR A 163 -42.27 -40.46 -3.42
C THR A 163 -43.63 -40.21 -2.76
N LYS A 164 -44.12 -38.96 -2.78
CA LYS A 164 -45.45 -38.64 -2.24
C LYS A 164 -46.59 -39.26 -3.05
N GLU A 165 -46.44 -39.37 -4.37
CA GLU A 165 -47.41 -40.08 -5.23
C GLU A 165 -47.47 -41.58 -4.87
N ILE A 166 -46.31 -42.23 -4.72
CA ILE A 166 -46.22 -43.64 -4.29
C ILE A 166 -46.92 -43.84 -2.94
N THR A 167 -46.63 -42.99 -1.94
CA THR A 167 -47.25 -43.14 -0.61
C THR A 167 -48.74 -42.82 -0.59
N SER A 168 -49.24 -42.13 -1.63
CA SER A 168 -50.67 -41.87 -1.82
C SER A 168 -51.36 -42.97 -2.65
N GLY A 169 -50.64 -44.03 -3.02
CA GLY A 169 -51.17 -45.19 -3.78
C GLY A 169 -51.05 -45.07 -5.30
N ASN A 170 -50.39 -44.03 -5.82
CA ASN A 170 -50.16 -43.88 -7.26
C ASN A 170 -48.81 -44.51 -7.66
N PHE A 171 -48.86 -45.76 -8.12
CA PHE A 171 -47.68 -46.50 -8.57
C PHE A 171 -47.36 -46.35 -10.08
N ASP A 172 -48.18 -45.59 -10.81
CA ASP A 172 -47.94 -45.30 -12.24
C ASP A 172 -46.93 -44.15 -12.45
N ILE A 173 -46.50 -43.49 -11.38
CA ILE A 173 -45.53 -42.39 -11.45
C ILE A 173 -44.16 -42.89 -11.90
N GLN A 174 -43.58 -42.21 -12.90
CA GLN A 174 -42.22 -42.46 -13.35
C GLN A 174 -41.40 -41.18 -13.32
N LEU A 175 -40.17 -41.30 -12.83
CA LEU A 175 -39.18 -40.24 -12.87
C LEU A 175 -38.39 -40.30 -14.19
N PRO A 176 -38.22 -39.15 -14.86
CA PRO A 176 -37.43 -39.10 -16.08
C PRO A 176 -35.94 -39.33 -15.80
N VAL A 177 -35.33 -40.24 -16.55
CA VAL A 177 -33.89 -40.57 -16.55
C VAL A 177 -33.30 -40.03 -17.86
N HIS A 178 -32.34 -39.10 -17.80
CA HIS A 178 -31.82 -38.44 -19.01
C HIS A 178 -30.28 -38.36 -19.06
N ASP A 179 -29.60 -38.30 -17.92
CA ASP A 179 -28.15 -38.13 -17.76
C ASP A 179 -27.55 -39.28 -16.92
N LYS A 180 -26.21 -39.27 -16.75
CA LYS A 180 -25.45 -40.22 -15.91
C LYS A 180 -24.88 -39.49 -14.70
N ASP A 181 -25.74 -39.08 -13.78
CA ASP A 181 -25.35 -38.57 -12.48
C ASP A 181 -26.14 -39.23 -11.35
N GLU A 182 -25.79 -38.92 -10.10
CA GLU A 182 -26.33 -39.60 -8.92
C GLU A 182 -27.85 -39.44 -8.78
N PHE A 183 -28.46 -38.40 -9.37
CA PHE A 183 -29.93 -38.24 -9.32
C PHE A 183 -30.67 -39.12 -10.30
N ASP A 184 -30.01 -39.54 -11.38
CA ASP A 184 -30.61 -40.39 -12.38
C ASP A 184 -30.47 -41.87 -12.00
N ASP A 185 -29.37 -42.25 -11.34
CA ASP A 185 -29.28 -43.55 -10.65
C ASP A 185 -30.42 -43.70 -9.63
N LEU A 186 -30.65 -42.65 -8.81
CA LEU A 186 -31.78 -42.62 -7.87
C LEU A 186 -33.15 -42.66 -8.56
N ALA A 187 -33.28 -42.04 -9.73
CA ALA A 187 -34.53 -42.08 -10.49
C ALA A 187 -34.80 -43.47 -11.07
N GLU A 188 -33.76 -44.16 -11.55
CA GLU A 188 -33.87 -45.53 -12.06
C GLU A 188 -34.27 -46.51 -10.95
N ASP A 189 -33.61 -46.44 -9.79
CA ASP A 189 -33.95 -47.26 -8.63
C ASP A 189 -35.36 -46.98 -8.13
N PHE A 190 -35.77 -45.70 -8.11
CA PHE A 190 -37.14 -45.32 -7.78
C PHE A 190 -38.17 -45.93 -8.74
N ASN A 191 -37.91 -45.87 -10.05
CA ASN A 191 -38.82 -46.43 -11.06
C ASN A 191 -38.95 -47.95 -10.93
N LYS A 192 -37.84 -48.66 -10.66
CA LYS A 192 -37.86 -50.12 -10.39
C LYS A 192 -38.72 -50.45 -9.17
N MET A 193 -38.54 -49.72 -8.07
CA MET A 193 -39.35 -49.88 -6.86
C MET A 193 -40.85 -49.64 -7.13
N ALA A 194 -41.20 -48.58 -7.87
CA ALA A 194 -42.59 -48.28 -8.23
C ALA A 194 -43.23 -49.41 -9.06
N ALA A 195 -42.50 -49.94 -10.04
CA ALA A 195 -42.96 -51.07 -10.85
C ALA A 195 -43.20 -52.34 -10.01
N SER A 196 -42.27 -52.69 -9.11
CA SER A 196 -42.43 -53.86 -8.24
C SER A 196 -43.64 -53.75 -7.30
N LEU A 197 -43.91 -52.55 -6.78
CA LEU A 197 -45.10 -52.30 -5.95
C LEU A 197 -46.41 -52.39 -6.75
N LYS A 198 -46.39 -51.99 -8.02
CA LYS A 198 -47.57 -52.09 -8.91
C LYS A 198 -47.90 -53.54 -9.27
N GLU A 199 -46.90 -54.41 -9.34
CA GLU A 199 -47.04 -55.83 -9.68
C GLU A 199 -47.38 -56.73 -8.47
N SER A 200 -47.37 -56.17 -7.25
CA SER A 200 -47.71 -56.87 -5.99
C SER A 200 -49.20 -56.79 -5.65
#